data_AF-A0A2M7GYQ8-F1
#
_entry.id   AF-A0A2M7GYQ8-F1
#
_cell.length_a   1.000
_cell.length_b   1.000
_cell.length_c   1.000
_cell.angle_alpha   90.00
_cell.angle_beta   90.00
_cell.angle_gamma   90.00
#
_symmetry.space_group_name_H-M   'P 1'
#
loop_
_entity.id
_entity.type
_entity.pdbx_description
1 polymer ?
#
loop_
_entity_poly.entity_id
_entity_poly.type
_entity_poly.pdbx_seq_one_letter_code
_entity_poly.pdbx_strand_id
1 'polypeptide(L)'
;MKKKIFIVLLLLVFIGGGIYLSIYQKTKKVSKKKEYLTTSVKRGNLSINVNEVGTLQPLNKVEIKSEVSGRIFKIYHQEGDFIGKGKKLVELDKSLLLPKRDQALSSREQTKIKMKNEKKNLERFEKLFQEGLIAQKEVDDLRAS
;
A
#
# COMPACT_ATOMS: atom_id res chain seq x y z
N MET A 1 -12.43 -48.04 108.81
CA MET A 1 -13.01 -47.17 107.76
C MET A 1 -12.00 -46.64 106.72
N LYS A 2 -10.67 -46.79 106.89
CA LYS A 2 -9.64 -46.23 105.98
C LYS A 2 -9.41 -47.00 104.66
N LYS A 3 -9.72 -48.31 104.58
CA LYS A 3 -9.47 -49.14 103.37
C LYS A 3 -10.44 -48.88 102.20
N LYS A 4 -11.69 -48.47 102.48
CA LYS A 4 -12.70 -48.19 101.43
C LYS A 4 -12.43 -46.88 100.68
N ILE A 5 -11.85 -45.89 101.36
CA ILE A 5 -11.45 -44.59 100.78
C ILE A 5 -10.31 -44.76 99.78
N PHE A 6 -9.35 -45.66 100.05
CA PHE A 6 -8.24 -45.94 99.14
C PHE A 6 -8.69 -46.58 97.82
N ILE A 7 -9.72 -47.42 97.87
CA ILE A 7 -10.32 -48.08 96.68
C ILE A 7 -11.02 -47.05 95.78
N VAL A 8 -11.76 -46.09 96.37
CA VAL A 8 -12.44 -45.03 95.61
C VAL A 8 -11.44 -44.11 94.92
N LEU A 9 -10.34 -43.78 95.60
CA LEU A 9 -9.31 -42.89 95.06
C LEU A 9 -8.54 -43.55 93.90
N LEU A 10 -8.27 -44.85 93.99
CA LEU A 10 -7.62 -45.62 92.93
C LEU A 10 -8.52 -45.76 91.67
N LEU A 11 -9.84 -45.90 91.87
CA LEU A 11 -10.82 -45.92 90.79
C LEU A 11 -10.88 -44.58 90.04
N LEU A 12 -10.80 -43.46 90.77
CA LEU A 12 -10.79 -42.11 90.19
C LEU A 12 -9.54 -41.85 89.33
N VAL A 13 -8.38 -42.35 89.74
CA VAL A 13 -7.13 -42.24 88.97
C VAL A 13 -7.17 -43.07 87.68
N PHE A 14 -7.72 -44.29 87.73
CA PHE A 14 -7.87 -45.12 86.53
C PHE A 14 -8.85 -44.52 85.51
N ILE A 15 -9.96 -43.94 85.98
CA ILE A 15 -10.93 -43.25 85.13
C ILE A 15 -10.29 -42.01 84.49
N GLY A 16 -9.59 -41.19 85.28
CA GLY A 16 -8.87 -40.01 84.78
C GLY A 16 -7.80 -40.37 83.75
N GLY A 17 -7.02 -41.41 84.00
CA GLY A 17 -5.99 -41.92 83.07
C GLY A 17 -6.58 -42.46 81.78
N GLY A 18 -7.71 -43.18 81.84
CA GLY A 18 -8.41 -43.69 80.67
C GLY A 18 -9.00 -42.57 79.79
N ILE A 19 -9.55 -41.53 80.42
CA ILE A 19 -10.08 -40.35 79.70
C ILE A 19 -8.93 -39.58 79.03
N TYR A 20 -7.80 -39.38 79.73
CA TYR A 20 -6.63 -38.70 79.19
C TYR A 20 -6.04 -39.44 77.97
N LEU A 21 -5.87 -40.75 78.07
CA LEU A 21 -5.38 -41.59 76.97
C LEU A 21 -6.31 -41.60 75.75
N SER A 22 -7.63 -41.55 75.97
CA SER A 22 -8.63 -41.53 74.89
C SER A 22 -8.62 -40.20 74.12
N ILE A 23 -8.41 -39.07 74.82
CA ILE A 23 -8.32 -37.74 74.21
C ILE A 23 -6.98 -37.57 73.47
N TYR A 24 -5.89 -38.15 73.98
CA TYR A 24 -4.57 -38.09 73.34
C TYR A 24 -4.50 -38.91 72.03
N GLN A 25 -5.26 -40.02 71.93
CA GLN A 25 -5.33 -40.79 70.69
C GLN A 25 -6.23 -40.15 69.62
N LYS A 26 -7.26 -39.40 70.01
CA LYS A 26 -8.14 -38.68 69.07
C LYS A 26 -7.47 -37.47 68.40
N THR A 27 -6.44 -36.88 68.99
CA THR A 27 -5.75 -35.69 68.46
C THR A 27 -4.68 -36.01 67.40
N LYS A 28 -4.14 -37.23 67.35
CA LYS A 28 -3.15 -37.65 66.32
C LYS A 28 -3.75 -38.09 64.97
N LYS A 29 -5.08 -38.22 64.85
CA LYS A 29 -5.76 -38.71 63.64
C LYS A 29 -6.45 -37.61 62.80
N VAL A 30 -6.00 -36.37 62.91
CA VAL A 30 -6.49 -35.27 62.06
C VAL A 30 -5.35 -34.70 61.22
N SER A 31 -4.90 -35.47 60.24
CA SER A 31 -4.24 -34.90 59.07
C SER A 31 -4.86 -35.52 57.84
N LYS A 32 -6.02 -34.97 57.46
CA LYS A 32 -6.65 -35.23 56.16
C LYS A 32 -5.77 -34.52 55.13
N LYS A 33 -4.88 -35.27 54.48
CA LYS A 33 -4.08 -34.79 53.35
C LYS A 33 -5.05 -34.22 52.32
N LYS A 34 -4.99 -32.90 52.07
CA LYS A 34 -5.84 -32.25 51.08
C LYS A 34 -5.54 -32.87 49.72
N GLU A 35 -6.53 -33.56 49.14
CA GLU A 35 -6.43 -34.10 47.79
C GLU A 35 -6.68 -32.97 46.79
N TYR A 36 -5.73 -32.76 45.87
CA TYR A 36 -5.84 -31.78 44.81
C TYR A 36 -6.06 -32.51 43.49
N LEU A 37 -7.01 -32.04 42.70
CA LEU A 37 -7.21 -32.51 41.33
C LEU A 37 -6.13 -31.88 40.44
N THR A 38 -5.15 -32.67 40.03
CA THR A 38 -4.10 -32.26 39.08
C THR A 38 -4.33 -32.90 37.73
N THR A 39 -3.96 -32.21 36.65
CA THR A 39 -3.93 -32.77 35.29
C THR A 39 -2.54 -32.61 34.68
N SER A 40 -2.19 -33.51 33.75
CA SER A 40 -0.89 -33.52 33.07
C SER A 40 -0.90 -32.56 31.88
N VAL A 41 0.05 -31.61 31.88
CA VAL A 41 0.18 -30.63 30.78
C VAL A 41 0.93 -31.27 29.62
N LYS A 42 0.34 -31.20 28.42
CA LYS A 42 0.98 -31.64 27.16
C LYS A 42 1.34 -30.42 26.31
N ARG A 43 2.52 -30.45 25.72
CA ARG A 43 2.92 -29.45 24.71
C ARG A 43 2.35 -29.85 23.36
N GLY A 44 1.79 -28.88 22.65
CA GLY A 44 1.27 -29.02 21.30
C GLY A 44 1.34 -27.67 20.59
N ASN A 45 1.13 -27.68 19.28
CA ASN A 45 1.13 -26.45 18.51
C ASN A 45 -0.16 -25.67 18.78
N LEU A 46 -0.01 -24.44 19.24
CA LEU A 46 -1.11 -23.49 19.43
C LEU A 46 -1.09 -22.49 18.27
N SER A 47 -2.02 -22.65 17.33
CA SER A 47 -2.22 -21.66 16.27
C SER A 47 -3.14 -20.55 16.78
N ILE A 48 -2.56 -19.39 17.07
CA ILE A 48 -3.29 -18.17 17.43
C ILE A 48 -3.62 -17.44 16.13
N ASN A 49 -4.88 -17.45 15.73
CA ASN A 49 -5.35 -16.66 14.60
C ASN A 49 -5.79 -15.29 15.13
N VAL A 50 -5.17 -14.22 14.62
CA VAL A 50 -5.57 -12.84 14.90
C VAL A 50 -6.34 -12.34 13.69
N ASN A 51 -7.62 -11.99 13.90
CA ASN A 51 -8.47 -11.44 12.85
C ASN A 51 -8.36 -9.92 12.89
N GLU A 52 -7.51 -9.35 12.03
CA GLU A 52 -7.40 -7.90 11.86
C GLU A 52 -8.17 -7.44 10.63
N VAL A 53 -8.81 -6.28 10.74
CA VAL A 53 -9.50 -5.63 9.61
C VAL A 53 -8.55 -4.60 9.01
N GLY A 54 -8.11 -4.86 7.78
CA GLY A 54 -7.32 -3.93 6.97
C GLY A 54 -8.15 -3.29 5.87
N THR A 55 -7.71 -2.15 5.36
CA THR A 55 -8.30 -1.52 4.16
C THR A 55 -7.45 -1.85 2.94
N LEU A 56 -8.09 -2.35 1.87
CA LEU A 56 -7.41 -2.57 0.60
C LEU A 56 -7.26 -1.24 -0.15
N GLN A 57 -6.06 -0.99 -0.67
CA GLN A 57 -5.76 0.16 -1.51
C GLN A 57 -5.35 -0.30 -2.91
N PRO A 58 -5.73 0.44 -3.96
CA PRO A 58 -5.28 0.14 -5.31
C PRO A 58 -3.75 0.28 -5.40
N LEU A 59 -3.10 -0.68 -6.06
CA LEU A 59 -1.65 -0.64 -6.28
C LEU A 59 -1.23 0.61 -7.07
N ASN A 60 -2.04 0.99 -8.06
CA ASN A 60 -1.83 2.16 -8.90
C ASN A 60 -3.09 3.02 -8.91
N LYS A 61 -2.96 4.29 -8.52
CA LYS A 61 -4.04 5.28 -8.60
C LYS A 61 -3.56 6.46 -9.44
N VAL A 62 -4.25 6.74 -10.53
CA VAL A 62 -3.90 7.83 -11.46
C VAL A 62 -5.08 8.77 -11.59
N GLU A 63 -4.84 10.05 -11.35
CA GLU A 63 -5.80 11.12 -11.59
C GLU A 63 -5.55 11.70 -12.98
N ILE A 64 -6.55 11.68 -13.85
CA ILE A 64 -6.41 12.15 -15.24
C ILE A 64 -6.97 13.56 -15.32
N LYS A 65 -6.12 14.52 -15.67
CA LYS A 65 -6.49 15.93 -15.86
C LYS A 65 -6.27 16.34 -17.30
N SER A 66 -7.05 17.31 -17.77
CA SER A 66 -6.84 17.90 -19.08
C SER A 66 -5.60 18.80 -19.06
N GLU A 67 -4.70 18.61 -20.03
CA GLU A 67 -3.52 19.48 -20.21
C GLU A 67 -3.90 20.89 -20.68
N VAL A 68 -5.03 21.01 -21.38
CA VAL A 68 -5.55 22.27 -21.91
C VAL A 68 -6.91 22.59 -21.32
N SER A 69 -7.14 23.85 -20.99
CA SER A 69 -8.48 24.30 -20.60
C SER A 69 -9.38 24.35 -21.84
N GLY A 70 -10.59 23.80 -21.72
CA GLY A 70 -11.53 23.73 -22.83
C GLY A 70 -12.90 23.21 -22.39
N ARG A 71 -13.91 23.43 -23.23
CA ARG A 71 -15.25 22.87 -23.01
C ARG A 71 -15.26 21.39 -23.39
N ILE A 72 -15.94 20.56 -22.59
CA ILE A 72 -16.18 19.16 -22.94
C ILE A 72 -17.12 19.12 -24.15
N PHE A 73 -16.68 18.49 -25.22
CA PHE A 73 -17.47 18.22 -26.42
C PHE A 73 -18.19 16.86 -26.30
N LYS A 74 -17.48 15.83 -25.82
CA LYS A 74 -18.05 14.48 -25.69
C LYS A 74 -17.38 13.70 -24.55
N ILE A 75 -18.17 12.90 -23.84
CA ILE A 75 -17.70 11.90 -22.89
C ILE A 75 -17.92 10.52 -23.51
N TYR A 76 -16.90 9.65 -23.48
CA TYR A 76 -16.93 8.35 -24.15
C TYR A 76 -17.24 7.17 -23.23
N HIS A 77 -17.10 7.36 -21.91
CA HIS A 77 -17.22 6.30 -20.90
C HIS A 77 -18.03 6.80 -19.71
N GLN A 78 -18.74 5.89 -19.07
CA GLN A 78 -19.50 6.16 -17.85
C GLN A 78 -18.67 5.85 -16.61
N GLU A 79 -19.12 6.38 -15.47
CA GLU A 79 -18.50 6.09 -14.19
C GLU A 79 -18.64 4.59 -13.87
N GLY A 80 -17.53 3.96 -13.47
CA GLY A 80 -17.46 2.52 -13.20
C GLY A 80 -17.02 1.65 -14.38
N ASP A 81 -16.87 2.21 -15.58
CA ASP A 81 -16.39 1.46 -16.75
C ASP A 81 -14.94 1.00 -16.60
N PHE A 82 -14.68 -0.25 -16.97
CA PHE A 82 -13.32 -0.77 -17.11
C PHE A 82 -12.73 -0.31 -18.45
N ILE A 83 -11.64 0.45 -18.39
CA ILE A 83 -10.99 1.03 -19.57
C ILE A 83 -9.52 0.60 -19.66
N GLY A 84 -9.05 0.45 -20.90
CA GLY A 84 -7.64 0.18 -21.21
C GLY A 84 -6.83 1.46 -21.48
N LYS A 85 -5.51 1.34 -21.44
CA LYS A 85 -4.59 2.43 -21.80
C LYS A 85 -4.81 2.88 -23.25
N GLY A 86 -4.78 4.20 -23.47
CA GLY A 86 -4.89 4.82 -24.79
C GLY A 86 -6.32 5.02 -25.30
N LYS A 87 -7.34 4.65 -24.51
CA LYS A 87 -8.73 4.96 -24.84
C LYS A 87 -9.05 6.43 -24.54
N LYS A 88 -9.83 7.06 -25.43
CA LYS A 88 -10.30 8.43 -25.24
C LYS A 88 -11.37 8.42 -24.15
N LEU A 89 -11.17 9.21 -23.11
CA LEU A 89 -12.15 9.40 -22.05
C LEU A 89 -13.11 10.53 -22.37
N VAL A 90 -12.55 11.65 -22.78
CA VAL A 90 -13.24 12.90 -23.05
C VAL A 90 -12.64 13.52 -24.30
N GLU A 91 -13.50 14.11 -25.12
CA GLU A 91 -13.09 15.01 -26.19
C GLU A 91 -13.48 16.42 -25.82
N LEU A 92 -12.52 17.33 -25.95
CA LEU A 92 -12.73 18.76 -25.77
C LEU A 92 -13.12 19.40 -27.10
N ASP A 93 -13.83 20.51 -27.04
CA ASP A 93 -14.13 21.34 -28.20
C ASP A 93 -12.84 21.92 -28.78
N LYS A 94 -12.58 21.62 -30.06
CA LYS A 94 -11.36 22.03 -30.79
C LYS A 94 -11.61 23.17 -31.77
N SER A 95 -12.79 23.78 -31.77
CA SER A 95 -13.17 24.85 -32.71
C SER A 95 -12.15 26.00 -32.78
N LEU A 96 -11.54 26.37 -31.65
CA LEU A 96 -10.48 27.40 -31.61
C LEU A 96 -9.06 26.85 -31.82
N LEU A 97 -8.84 25.55 -31.61
CA LEU A 97 -7.53 24.90 -31.70
C LEU A 97 -7.21 24.44 -33.13
N LEU A 98 -8.22 23.99 -33.90
CA LEU A 98 -8.03 23.53 -35.27
C LEU A 98 -7.54 24.66 -36.20
N PRO A 99 -8.13 25.87 -36.20
CA PRO A 99 -7.65 26.96 -37.06
C PRO A 99 -6.22 27.38 -36.71
N LYS A 100 -5.87 27.43 -35.42
CA LYS A 100 -4.50 27.76 -34.97
C LYS A 100 -3.49 26.72 -35.43
N ARG A 101 -3.84 25.44 -35.35
CA ARG A 101 -3.01 24.34 -35.87
C ARG A 101 -2.83 24.49 -37.39
N ASP A 102 -3.90 24.74 -38.11
CA ASP A 102 -3.86 24.81 -39.58
C ASP A 102 -3.08 26.03 -40.08
N GLN A 103 -3.17 27.16 -39.37
CA GLN A 103 -2.33 28.32 -39.61
C GLN A 103 -0.84 28.01 -39.40
N ALA A 104 -0.49 27.33 -38.30
CA ALA A 104 0.89 26.94 -38.02
C ALA A 104 1.43 25.94 -39.06
N LEU A 105 0.61 24.98 -39.50
CA LEU A 105 0.96 24.04 -40.57
C LEU A 105 1.19 24.75 -41.90
N SER A 106 0.33 25.71 -42.24
CA SER A 106 0.46 26.52 -43.45
C SER A 106 1.74 27.37 -43.42
N SER A 107 2.03 28.02 -42.29
CA SER A 107 3.28 28.79 -42.10
C SER A 107 4.52 27.91 -42.23
N ARG A 108 4.47 26.68 -41.68
CA ARG A 108 5.55 25.70 -41.81
C ARG A 108 5.76 25.31 -43.28
N GLU A 109 4.70 25.04 -44.02
CA GLU A 109 4.81 24.66 -45.43
C GLU A 109 5.33 25.81 -46.30
N GLN A 110 4.87 27.05 -46.06
CA GLN A 110 5.40 28.24 -46.73
C GLN A 110 6.91 28.40 -46.48
N THR A 111 7.34 28.24 -45.23
CA THR A 111 8.77 28.32 -44.86
C THR A 111 9.57 27.21 -45.54
N LYS A 112 9.02 26.00 -45.62
CA LYS A 112 9.65 24.86 -46.30
C LYS A 112 9.77 25.08 -47.80
N ILE A 113 8.76 25.64 -48.45
CA ILE A 113 8.79 26.00 -49.87
C ILE A 113 9.85 27.08 -50.10
N LYS A 114 9.89 28.11 -49.25
CA LYS A 114 10.88 29.18 -49.30
C LYS A 114 12.30 28.63 -49.20
N MET A 115 12.58 27.81 -48.16
CA MET A 115 13.86 27.14 -47.98
C MET A 115 14.25 26.28 -49.19
N LYS A 116 13.29 25.52 -49.75
CA LYS A 116 13.53 24.70 -50.94
C LYS A 116 13.90 25.54 -52.16
N ASN A 117 13.24 26.66 -52.36
CA ASN A 117 13.52 27.58 -53.46
C ASN A 117 14.87 28.28 -53.27
N GLU A 118 15.17 28.75 -52.07
CA GLU A 118 16.47 29.35 -51.73
C GLU A 118 17.62 28.36 -51.92
N LYS A 119 17.45 27.11 -51.49
CA LYS A 119 18.43 26.05 -51.73
C LYS A 119 18.66 25.79 -53.22
N LYS A 120 17.58 25.71 -54.02
CA LYS A 120 17.70 25.56 -55.49
C LYS A 120 18.38 26.75 -56.15
N ASN A 121 18.13 27.96 -55.64
CA ASN A 121 18.79 29.16 -56.13
C ASN A 121 20.28 29.10 -55.80
N LEU A 122 20.64 28.77 -54.57
CA LEU A 122 22.05 28.58 -54.18
C LEU A 122 22.74 27.54 -55.07
N GLU A 123 22.15 26.36 -55.25
CA GLU A 123 22.68 25.30 -56.13
C GLU A 123 22.88 25.79 -57.58
N ARG A 124 21.99 26.65 -58.08
CA ARG A 124 22.12 27.23 -59.43
C ARG A 124 23.28 28.22 -59.50
N PHE A 125 23.42 29.10 -58.52
CA PHE A 125 24.48 30.10 -58.47
C PHE A 125 25.85 29.43 -58.28
N GLU A 126 25.95 28.39 -57.45
CA GLU A 126 27.19 27.61 -57.31
C GLU A 126 27.65 27.00 -58.64
N LYS A 127 26.73 26.49 -59.48
CA LYS A 127 27.07 25.99 -60.83
C LYS A 127 27.55 27.10 -61.75
N LEU A 128 26.84 28.24 -61.79
CA LEU A 128 27.23 29.38 -62.62
C LEU A 128 28.60 29.95 -62.22
N PHE A 129 28.93 29.91 -60.92
CA PHE A 129 30.24 30.33 -60.43
C PHE A 129 31.35 29.38 -60.88
N GLN A 130 31.11 28.06 -60.84
CA GLN A 130 32.05 27.06 -61.36
C GLN A 130 32.29 27.22 -62.87
N GLU A 131 31.28 27.66 -63.61
CA GLU A 131 31.37 27.98 -65.03
C GLU A 131 32.02 29.35 -65.33
N GLY A 132 32.38 30.13 -64.29
CA GLY A 132 33.02 31.44 -64.42
C GLY A 132 32.08 32.56 -64.84
N LEU A 133 30.77 32.37 -64.74
CA LEU A 133 29.74 33.28 -65.26
C LEU A 133 29.26 34.33 -64.24
N ILE A 134 29.63 34.20 -62.97
CA ILE A 134 29.22 35.11 -61.88
C ILE A 134 30.37 35.33 -60.87
N ALA A 135 30.27 36.37 -60.04
CA ALA A 135 31.31 36.71 -59.06
C ALA A 135 31.16 35.91 -57.75
N GLN A 136 32.27 35.57 -57.09
CA GLN A 136 32.28 34.84 -55.80
C GLN A 136 31.41 35.52 -54.72
N LYS A 137 31.40 36.86 -54.72
CA LYS A 137 30.61 37.67 -53.80
C LYS A 137 29.10 37.37 -53.89
N GLU A 138 28.59 37.13 -55.10
CA GLU A 138 27.16 36.86 -55.32
C GLU A 138 26.74 35.50 -54.75
N VAL A 139 27.64 34.50 -54.74
CA VAL A 139 27.39 33.19 -54.10
C VAL A 139 27.44 33.31 -52.58
N ASP A 140 28.39 34.08 -52.04
CA ASP A 140 28.56 34.21 -50.60
C ASP A 140 27.41 34.99 -49.95
N ASP A 141 26.85 36.01 -50.63
CA ASP A 141 25.65 36.73 -50.18
C ASP A 141 24.42 35.78 -50.08
N LEU A 142 24.31 34.81 -51.00
CA LEU A 142 23.28 33.77 -51.01
C LEU A 142 23.49 32.68 -49.95
N ARG A 143 24.73 32.43 -49.52
CA ARG A 143 25.03 31.50 -48.40
C ARG A 143 24.82 32.11 -47.03
N ALA A 144 24.98 33.42 -46.90
CA ALA A 144 24.85 34.15 -45.65
C ALA A 144 23.38 34.47 -45.28
N SER A 145 22.46 34.33 -46.25
CA SER A 145 21.02 34.54 -46.11
C SER A 145 20.28 33.27 -45.70
#